data_AF-A0A7S3SLH7-F1
#
_entry.id   AF-A0A7S3SLH7-F1
#
_cell.length_a   1.000
_cell.length_b   1.000
_cell.length_c   1.000
_cell.angle_alpha   90.00
_cell.angle_beta   90.00
_cell.angle_gamma   90.00
#
_symmetry.space_group_name_H-M   'P 1'
#
loop_
_entity.id
_entity.type
_entity.pdbx_description
1 polymer ?
#
loop_
_entity_poly.entity_id
_entity_poly.type
_entity_poly.pdbx_seq_one_letter_code
_entity_poly.pdbx_strand_id
1 'polypeptide(L)'
;ELSASLRPRGPRWTMSQDERSFDDLKSLVVHTLETNGVLGQIRAQLRANVYKAIDCDDDQGSMQAPQTKLTKSPVGKLMAEIVAEFFEFYEFRHSLSVFVPESNLGREL
;
A
#
# COMPACT_ATOMS: atom_id res chain seq x y z
N GLU A 1 -56.64 3.57 -28.98
CA GLU A 1 -55.98 2.33 -28.52
C GLU A 1 -54.52 2.59 -28.16
N LEU A 2 -54.32 3.24 -27.00
CA LEU A 2 -53.02 3.54 -26.41
C LEU A 2 -52.61 2.34 -25.55
N SER A 3 -51.64 1.53 -25.99
CA SER A 3 -51.03 0.51 -25.13
C SER A 3 -49.69 1.02 -24.62
N ALA A 4 -49.73 1.70 -23.47
CA ALA A 4 -48.55 2.13 -22.72
C ALA A 4 -47.89 0.91 -22.06
N SER A 5 -46.68 0.57 -22.50
CA SER A 5 -45.80 -0.43 -21.90
C SER A 5 -45.39 0.00 -20.49
N LEU A 6 -46.06 -0.52 -19.47
CA LEU A 6 -45.67 -0.38 -18.08
C LEU A 6 -44.52 -1.37 -17.77
N ARG A 7 -43.27 -0.91 -17.83
CA ARG A 7 -42.15 -1.69 -17.26
C ARG A 7 -42.24 -1.64 -15.74
N PRO A 8 -42.05 -2.77 -15.02
CA PRO A 8 -42.02 -2.74 -13.57
C PRO A 8 -40.77 -1.98 -13.13
N ARG A 9 -40.95 -0.95 -12.32
CA ARG A 9 -39.85 -0.33 -11.57
C ARG A 9 -39.35 -1.38 -10.58
N GLY A 10 -38.21 -2.01 -10.90
CA GLY A 10 -37.48 -2.84 -9.94
C GLY A 10 -37.13 -2.06 -8.67
N PRO A 11 -36.73 -2.73 -7.58
CA PRO A 11 -36.51 -2.08 -6.30
C PRO A 11 -35.47 -0.97 -6.48
N ARG A 12 -35.88 0.26 -6.21
CA ARG A 12 -34.95 1.39 -6.10
C ARG A 12 -34.21 1.20 -4.79
N TRP A 13 -33.01 0.63 -4.84
CA TRP A 13 -32.09 0.58 -3.71
C TRP A 13 -31.76 2.02 -3.31
N THR A 14 -32.56 2.59 -2.43
CA THR A 14 -32.22 3.84 -1.76
C THR A 14 -31.17 3.48 -0.74
N MET A 15 -29.90 3.74 -1.08
CA MET A 15 -28.77 3.59 -0.17
C MET A 15 -29.18 4.17 1.19
N SER A 16 -29.17 3.32 2.22
CA SER A 16 -29.63 3.69 3.54
C SER A 16 -28.75 4.81 4.08
N GLN A 17 -29.31 5.70 4.89
CA GLN A 17 -28.54 6.80 5.48
C GLN A 17 -27.35 6.28 6.31
N ASP A 18 -27.52 5.12 6.94
CA ASP A 18 -26.48 4.40 7.68
C ASP A 18 -25.35 3.89 6.77
N GLU A 19 -25.64 3.41 5.56
CA GLU A 19 -24.62 2.95 4.60
C GLU A 19 -23.77 4.11 4.08
N ARG A 20 -24.40 5.26 3.79
CA ARG A 20 -23.65 6.48 3.40
C ARG A 20 -22.74 6.95 4.53
N SER A 21 -23.23 6.97 5.77
CA SER A 21 -22.42 7.37 6.93
C SER A 21 -21.24 6.42 7.17
N PHE A 22 -21.40 5.13 6.89
CA PHE A 22 -20.33 4.15 7.01
C PHE A 22 -19.27 4.31 5.91
N ASP A 23 -19.68 4.55 4.67
CA ASP A 23 -18.76 4.80 3.55
C ASP A 23 -17.96 6.11 3.75
N ASP A 24 -18.59 7.16 4.28
CA ASP A 24 -17.92 8.41 4.63
C ASP A 24 -16.84 8.19 5.69
N LEU A 25 -17.16 7.42 6.73
CA LEU A 25 -16.19 7.05 7.77
C LEU A 25 -15.04 6.22 7.20
N LYS A 26 -15.33 5.25 6.33
CA LYS A 26 -14.33 4.43 5.66
C LYS A 26 -13.41 5.29 4.79
N SER A 27 -13.97 6.23 4.02
CA SER A 27 -13.20 7.16 3.19
C SER A 27 -12.28 8.03 4.04
N LEU A 28 -12.77 8.53 5.19
CA LEU A 28 -11.96 9.31 6.12
C LEU A 28 -10.80 8.47 6.67
N VAL A 29 -11.05 7.24 7.11
CA VAL A 29 -10.02 6.33 7.62
C VAL A 29 -8.95 6.05 6.55
N VAL A 30 -9.37 5.75 5.31
CA VAL A 30 -8.44 5.54 4.20
C VAL A 30 -7.60 6.78 3.97
N HIS A 31 -8.22 7.96 3.88
CA HIS A 31 -7.50 9.21 3.67
C HIS A 31 -6.49 9.50 4.79
N THR A 32 -6.86 9.25 6.05
CA THR A 32 -5.94 9.41 7.19
C THR A 32 -4.76 8.44 7.12
N LEU A 33 -5.00 7.16 6.81
CA LEU A 33 -3.94 6.16 6.67
C LEU A 33 -3.02 6.43 5.48
N GLU A 34 -3.55 7.00 4.40
CA GLU A 34 -2.76 7.44 3.25
C GLU A 34 -1.91 8.67 3.59
N THR A 35 -2.53 9.68 4.21
CA THR A 35 -1.85 10.91 4.64
C THR A 35 -0.71 10.61 5.62
N ASN A 36 -0.94 9.70 6.56
CA ASN A 36 0.07 9.27 7.53
C ASN A 36 1.10 8.28 6.94
N GLY A 37 0.96 7.88 5.67
CA GLY A 37 1.90 6.97 5.00
C GLY A 37 1.78 5.49 5.38
N VAL A 38 0.98 5.14 6.40
CA VAL A 38 0.75 3.77 6.89
C VAL A 38 0.18 2.86 5.79
N LEU A 39 -0.78 3.35 5.00
CA LEU A 39 -1.35 2.55 3.92
C LEU A 39 -0.31 2.28 2.81
N GLY A 40 0.60 3.23 2.57
CA GLY A 40 1.75 3.05 1.68
C GLY A 40 2.68 1.94 2.14
N GLN A 41 3.02 1.93 3.44
CA GLN A 41 3.84 0.90 4.08
C GLN A 41 3.20 -0.49 3.98
N ILE A 42 1.91 -0.62 4.29
CA ILE A 42 1.19 -1.89 4.18
C ILE A 42 1.19 -2.40 2.73
N ARG A 43 0.92 -1.54 1.75
CA ARG A 43 0.96 -1.91 0.31
C ARG A 43 2.36 -2.33 -0.14
N ALA A 44 3.40 -1.67 0.35
CA ALA A 44 4.79 -2.02 0.08
C ALA A 44 5.14 -3.40 0.63
N GLN A 45 4.83 -3.65 1.90
CA GLN A 45 5.05 -4.94 2.54
C GLN A 45 4.26 -6.06 1.84
N LEU A 46 3.01 -5.83 1.46
CA LEU A 46 2.22 -6.82 0.73
C LEU A 46 2.86 -7.15 -0.62
N ARG A 47 3.27 -6.15 -1.41
CA ARG A 47 3.98 -6.36 -2.68
C ARG A 47 5.26 -7.19 -2.49
N ALA A 48 6.05 -6.89 -1.47
CA ALA A 48 7.26 -7.66 -1.15
C ALA A 48 6.95 -9.12 -0.78
N ASN A 49 5.90 -9.36 0.00
CA ASN A 49 5.49 -10.72 0.37
C ASN A 49 4.88 -11.51 -0.79
N VAL A 50 4.10 -10.85 -1.66
CA VAL A 50 3.57 -11.47 -2.89
C VAL A 50 4.72 -11.86 -3.82
N TYR A 51 5.67 -10.95 -4.04
CA TYR A 51 6.87 -11.25 -4.83
C TYR A 51 7.63 -12.45 -4.26
N LYS A 52 7.88 -12.46 -2.94
CA LYS A 52 8.51 -13.60 -2.25
C LYS A 52 7.75 -14.92 -2.45
N ALA A 53 6.42 -14.90 -2.34
CA ALA A 53 5.62 -16.10 -2.51
C ALA A 53 5.67 -16.67 -3.93
N ILE A 54 5.84 -15.81 -4.93
CA ILE A 54 5.96 -16.19 -6.35
C ILE A 54 7.39 -16.64 -6.70
N ASP A 55 8.42 -15.95 -6.22
CA ASP A 55 9.83 -16.27 -6.49
C ASP A 55 10.34 -17.51 -5.74
N CYS A 56 9.64 -17.96 -4.69
CA CYS A 56 10.04 -19.13 -3.91
C CYS A 56 9.83 -20.49 -4.61
N ASP A 57 9.21 -20.54 -5.80
CA ASP A 57 9.08 -21.79 -6.56
C ASP A 57 10.39 -22.19 -7.30
N ASP A 58 11.36 -21.27 -7.44
CA ASP A 58 12.57 -21.52 -8.24
C ASP A 58 13.88 -21.73 -7.44
N ASP A 59 13.93 -21.48 -6.12
CA ASP A 59 15.18 -21.71 -5.37
C ASP A 59 14.94 -22.13 -3.90
N GLN A 60 15.06 -23.44 -3.65
CA GLN A 60 15.15 -24.00 -2.30
C GLN A 60 16.44 -23.51 -1.63
N GLY A 61 16.33 -22.45 -0.81
CA GLY A 61 17.29 -22.24 0.27
C GLY A 61 17.84 -20.83 0.41
N SER A 62 17.01 -19.86 0.81
CA SER A 62 17.37 -19.03 1.96
C SER A 62 16.12 -18.32 2.48
N MET A 63 15.77 -18.59 3.73
CA MET A 63 14.67 -17.95 4.47
C MET A 63 15.02 -16.50 4.87
N GLN A 64 15.58 -15.72 3.96
CA GLN A 64 15.81 -14.30 4.16
C GLN A 64 14.92 -13.58 3.15
N ALA A 65 14.12 -12.60 3.62
CA ALA A 65 13.51 -11.63 2.70
C ALA A 65 14.57 -11.23 1.66
N PRO A 66 14.23 -11.05 0.37
CA PRO A 66 15.21 -10.68 -0.61
C PRO A 66 15.82 -9.35 -0.17
N GLN A 67 16.92 -9.44 0.58
CA GLN A 67 17.83 -8.34 0.84
C GLN A 67 18.22 -7.98 -0.57
N THR A 68 17.59 -6.92 -1.09
CA THR A 68 17.94 -6.32 -2.38
C THR A 68 19.46 -6.30 -2.39
N LYS A 69 20.12 -6.72 -3.48
CA LYS A 69 21.60 -6.80 -3.54
C LYS A 69 22.27 -5.52 -2.98
N LEU A 70 21.54 -4.40 -3.06
CA LEU A 70 21.72 -3.15 -2.36
C LEU A 70 22.07 -3.27 -0.87
N THR A 71 21.26 -3.94 -0.04
CA THR A 71 21.52 -4.07 1.40
C THR A 71 22.56 -5.13 1.76
N LYS A 72 22.98 -5.98 0.82
CA LYS A 72 24.06 -6.95 1.05
C LYS A 72 25.46 -6.31 1.03
N SER A 73 25.64 -5.21 0.28
CA SER A 73 26.91 -4.48 0.18
C SER A 73 26.95 -3.31 1.18
N PRO A 74 28.07 -3.09 1.90
CA PRO A 74 28.25 -1.90 2.74
C PRO A 74 28.02 -0.58 2.00
N VAL A 75 28.45 -0.52 0.74
CA VAL A 75 28.24 0.66 -0.13
C VAL A 75 26.76 0.82 -0.46
N GLY A 76 26.05 -0.26 -0.74
CA GLY A 76 24.62 -0.19 -1.07
C GLY A 76 23.76 0.17 0.13
N LYS A 77 24.11 -0.28 1.34
CA LYS A 77 23.49 0.21 2.58
C LYS A 77 23.70 1.71 2.75
N LEU A 78 24.94 2.19 2.60
CA LEU A 78 25.24 3.62 2.70
C LEU A 78 24.45 4.45 1.68
N MET A 79 24.35 3.98 0.43
CA MET A 79 23.56 4.66 -0.59
C MET A 79 22.07 4.70 -0.23
N ALA A 80 21.52 3.60 0.27
CA ALA A 80 20.13 3.55 0.72
C ALA A 80 19.88 4.53 1.88
N GLU A 81 20.81 4.65 2.82
CA GLU A 81 20.74 5.61 3.92
C GLU A 81 20.76 7.06 3.45
N ILE A 82 21.63 7.40 2.49
CA ILE A 82 21.70 8.75 1.91
C ILE A 82 20.39 9.09 1.19
N VAL A 83 19.79 8.14 0.47
CA VAL A 83 18.49 8.35 -0.19
C VAL A 83 17.37 8.53 0.85
N ALA A 84 17.39 7.75 1.94
CA ALA A 84 16.43 7.93 3.03
C ALA A 84 16.58 9.31 3.69
N GLU A 85 17.80 9.73 3.98
CA GLU A 85 18.11 11.05 4.54
C GLU A 85 17.68 12.18 3.58
N PHE A 86 17.86 12.02 2.27
CA PHE A 86 17.35 12.96 1.28
C PHE A 86 15.82 13.09 1.35
N PHE A 87 15.08 11.98 1.45
CA PHE A 87 13.63 12.02 1.59
C PHE A 87 13.18 12.63 2.92
N GLU A 88 13.91 12.38 4.00
CA GLU A 88 13.64 12.97 5.32
C GLU A 88 13.88 14.48 5.31
N PHE A 89 15.02 14.93 4.77
CA PHE A 89 15.41 16.35 4.71
C PHE A 89 14.42 17.21 3.92
N TYR A 90 13.90 16.69 2.80
CA TYR A 90 12.91 17.39 1.97
C TYR A 90 11.46 17.06 2.33
N GLU A 91 11.22 16.39 3.47
CA GLU A 91 9.90 16.01 3.96
C GLU A 91 9.04 15.19 2.99
N PHE A 92 9.65 14.32 2.18
CA PHE A 92 8.93 13.38 1.32
C PHE A 92 8.39 12.19 2.11
N ARG A 93 7.49 12.48 3.07
CA ARG A 93 6.91 11.52 4.03
C ARG A 93 6.30 10.29 3.35
N HIS A 94 5.57 10.48 2.24
CA HIS A 94 4.98 9.36 1.49
C HIS A 94 6.00 8.49 0.77
N SER A 95 7.00 9.10 0.14
CA SER A 95 8.07 8.36 -0.52
C SER A 95 8.91 7.59 0.49
N LEU A 96 9.21 8.22 1.63
CA LEU A 96 9.94 7.60 2.73
C LEU A 96 9.18 6.40 3.33
N SER A 97 7.86 6.52 3.54
CA SER A 97 7.04 5.44 4.13
C SER A 97 6.94 4.18 3.25
N VAL A 98 7.22 4.31 1.95
CA VAL A 98 7.31 3.18 1.02
C VAL A 98 8.77 2.73 0.84
N PHE A 99 9.71 3.67 0.75
CA PHE A 99 11.10 3.38 0.48
C PHE A 99 11.76 2.56 1.60
N VAL A 100 11.55 2.92 2.87
CA VAL A 100 12.13 2.20 4.02
C VAL A 100 11.74 0.71 4.03
N PRO A 101 10.45 0.33 3.97
CA PRO A 101 10.08 -1.08 3.94
C PRO A 101 10.46 -1.80 2.64
N GLU A 102 10.49 -1.15 1.47
CA GLU A 102 10.90 -1.81 0.20
C GLU A 102 12.41 -2.04 0.10
N SER A 103 13.22 -1.13 0.63
CA SER A 103 14.67 -1.25 0.67
C SER A 103 15.15 -2.19 1.77
N ASN A 104 14.26 -2.60 2.68
CA ASN A 104 14.58 -3.34 3.90
C ASN A 104 15.63 -2.61 4.76
N LEU A 105 15.52 -1.28 4.78
CA LEU A 105 16.23 -0.42 5.71
C LEU A 105 15.65 -0.65 7.10
N GLY A 106 16.46 -1.15 8.03
CA GLY A 106 16.07 -1.36 9.42
C GLY A 106 15.90 -0.07 10.22
N ARG A 107 15.48 1.04 9.58
CA ARG A 107 15.09 2.26 10.26
C ARG A 107 13.72 2.03 10.89
N GLU A 108 13.66 2.06 12.21
CA GLU A 108 12.40 2.39 12.88
C GLU A 108 12.16 3.89 12.64
N LEU A 109 11.06 4.22 11.94
CA LEU A 109 10.57 5.58 11.75
C LEU A 109 9.93 6.09 13.05
#